data_AF-A0A6A4K611-F1
#
_entry.id   AF-A0A6A4K611-F1
#
_cell.length_a   1.000
_cell.length_b   1.000
_cell.length_c   1.000
_cell.angle_alpha   90.00
_cell.angle_beta   90.00
_cell.angle_gamma   90.00
#
_symmetry.space_group_name_H-M   'P 1'
#
loop_
_entity.id
_entity.type
_entity.pdbx_description
1 polymer ?
#
loop_
_entity_poly.entity_id
_entity_poly.type
_entity_poly.pdbx_seq_one_letter_code
_entity_poly.pdbx_strand_id
1 'polypeptide(L)'
;MSTIFSNMLRPLTTMAIRPVYRPTIVKKRTKKFIRHQSDRYVKLTRNWRKPKGIDNRVRRRFKGQYLMPSIGYGSNKKTKHMLPTGFRKVLVHNVKELEMLMMQNRKFCAEIAHAVSSKKRKSIVERAQQLSIRVTNANARLRTEENE
;
A
#
# COMPACT_ATOMS: atom_id res chain seq x y z
N MET A 1 -29.35 20.63 36.87
CA MET A 1 -27.95 21.03 37.15
C MET A 1 -27.10 19.76 37.06
N SER A 2 -26.17 19.53 36.15
CA SER A 2 -25.50 20.41 35.20
C SER A 2 -24.93 19.54 34.09
N THR A 3 -25.16 19.99 32.86
CA THR A 3 -24.55 19.53 31.61
C THR A 3 -23.04 19.51 31.72
N ILE A 4 -22.39 18.38 31.42
CA ILE A 4 -20.95 18.38 31.07
C ILE A 4 -20.80 17.74 29.69
N PHE A 5 -21.00 18.60 28.70
CA PHE A 5 -20.43 18.51 27.37
C PHE A 5 -18.92 18.29 27.49
N SER A 6 -18.43 17.11 27.15
CA SER A 6 -17.03 16.88 26.79
C SER A 6 -16.98 16.44 25.34
N ASN A 7 -17.40 17.37 24.48
CA ASN A 7 -17.11 17.33 23.05
C ASN A 7 -15.82 18.16 22.88
N MET A 8 -14.69 17.59 23.27
CA MET A 8 -13.39 18.27 23.19
C MET A 8 -12.56 17.66 22.05
N LEU A 9 -12.55 18.41 20.95
CA LEU A 9 -11.46 18.51 19.99
C LEU A 9 -11.21 17.27 19.13
N ARG A 10 -12.12 17.02 18.18
CA ARG A 10 -11.66 16.51 16.88
C ARG A 10 -10.82 17.62 16.25
N PRO A 11 -9.53 17.43 15.97
CA PRO A 11 -8.80 18.40 15.16
C PRO A 11 -9.56 18.56 13.85
N LEU A 12 -9.84 19.81 13.47
CA LEU A 12 -10.40 20.15 12.17
C LEU A 12 -9.53 19.49 11.11
N THR A 13 -9.99 18.35 10.60
CA THR A 13 -9.26 17.56 9.62
C THR A 13 -9.12 18.43 8.39
N THR A 14 -7.90 18.91 8.15
CA THR A 14 -7.39 19.38 6.86
C THR A 14 -8.02 18.53 5.76
N MET A 15 -8.65 19.14 4.76
CA MET A 15 -9.45 18.54 3.68
C MET A 15 -8.88 17.21 3.12
N ALA A 16 -9.09 16.12 3.83
CA ALA A 16 -8.50 14.84 3.49
C ALA A 16 -9.39 14.17 2.45
N ILE A 17 -8.94 14.18 1.19
CA ILE A 17 -9.63 13.55 0.05
C ILE A 17 -10.03 12.12 0.44
N ARG A 18 -11.34 11.85 0.38
CA ARG A 18 -11.94 10.55 0.70
C ARG A 18 -12.16 9.72 -0.57
N PRO A 19 -11.90 8.39 -0.52
CA PRO A 19 -12.15 7.54 -1.67
C PRO A 19 -13.66 7.44 -1.94
N VAL A 20 -14.06 7.28 -3.21
CA VAL A 20 -15.48 7.07 -3.58
C VAL A 20 -15.99 5.73 -3.05
N TYR A 21 -15.17 4.69 -3.19
CA TYR A 21 -15.57 3.32 -2.95
C TYR A 21 -14.63 2.67 -1.93
N ARG A 22 -15.18 2.18 -0.82
CA ARG A 22 -14.43 1.61 0.30
C ARG A 22 -14.99 0.24 0.73
N PRO A 23 -14.86 -0.80 -0.12
CA PRO A 23 -15.30 -2.14 0.23
C PRO A 23 -14.43 -2.74 1.33
N THR A 24 -14.98 -3.72 2.04
CA THR A 24 -14.20 -4.54 2.97
C THR A 24 -13.16 -5.36 2.21
N ILE A 25 -11.89 -5.20 2.57
CA ILE A 25 -10.79 -5.89 1.90
C ILE A 25 -10.56 -7.24 2.59
N VAL A 26 -11.14 -8.29 2.05
CA VAL A 26 -10.89 -9.66 2.53
C VAL A 26 -9.62 -10.23 1.89
N LYS A 27 -8.64 -10.60 2.73
CA LYS A 27 -7.44 -11.35 2.31
C LYS A 27 -7.57 -12.80 2.76
N LYS A 28 -7.64 -13.73 1.80
CA LYS A 28 -7.76 -15.18 2.06
C LYS A 28 -6.59 -15.76 2.86
N ARG A 29 -5.41 -15.14 2.75
CA ARG A 29 -4.22 -15.53 3.48
C ARG A 29 -3.36 -14.28 3.73
N THR A 30 -2.89 -14.13 4.96
CA THR A 30 -1.99 -13.05 5.38
C THR A 30 -0.52 -13.52 5.43
N LYS A 31 -0.29 -14.77 5.84
CA LYS A 31 1.06 -15.38 5.87
C LYS A 31 1.66 -15.49 4.47
N LYS A 32 2.91 -15.05 4.31
CA LYS A 32 3.67 -15.20 3.05
C LYS A 32 3.87 -16.69 2.71
N PHE A 33 3.95 -16.99 1.41
CA PHE A 33 4.40 -18.28 0.93
C PHE A 33 5.92 -18.31 0.95
N ILE A 34 6.50 -19.07 1.86
CA ILE A 34 7.95 -19.18 2.02
C ILE A 34 8.48 -20.44 1.34
N ARG A 35 9.73 -20.41 0.88
CA ARG A 35 10.42 -21.59 0.35
C ARG A 35 10.63 -22.63 1.47
N HIS A 36 10.39 -23.90 1.15
CA HIS A 36 10.71 -25.01 2.05
C HIS A 36 12.17 -24.97 2.52
N GLN A 37 12.42 -25.16 3.83
CA GLN A 37 13.74 -25.16 4.48
C GLN A 37 14.51 -23.82 4.41
N SER A 38 13.86 -22.72 4.03
CA SER A 38 14.46 -21.37 4.12
C SER A 38 14.60 -20.86 5.56
N ASP A 39 13.93 -21.51 6.50
CA ASP A 39 14.06 -21.34 7.95
C ASP A 39 15.30 -22.04 8.51
N ARG A 40 15.72 -23.16 7.91
CA ARG A 40 16.84 -23.98 8.40
C ARG A 40 18.21 -23.51 7.89
N TYR A 41 18.28 -23.01 6.66
CA TYR A 41 19.55 -22.70 6.00
C TYR A 41 19.60 -21.24 5.54
N VAL A 42 20.64 -20.52 5.97
CA VAL A 42 20.88 -19.11 5.59
C VAL A 42 21.07 -18.94 4.07
N LYS A 43 21.68 -19.93 3.40
CA LYS A 43 21.87 -19.95 1.94
C LYS A 43 20.55 -20.01 1.15
N LEU A 44 19.44 -20.44 1.76
CA LEU A 44 18.14 -20.51 1.11
C LEU A 44 17.33 -19.24 1.41
N THR A 45 17.10 -18.42 0.39
CA THR A 45 16.20 -17.27 0.51
C THR A 45 14.74 -17.72 0.68
N ARG A 46 13.95 -16.90 1.39
CA ARG A 46 12.53 -17.16 1.69
C ARG A 46 11.61 -17.04 0.47
N ASN A 47 12.11 -16.60 -0.68
CA ASN A 47 11.33 -16.42 -1.91
C ASN A 47 10.77 -17.76 -2.41
N TRP A 48 9.44 -17.83 -2.60
CA TRP A 48 8.76 -19.06 -3.01
C TRP A 48 9.38 -19.69 -4.26
N ARG A 49 9.63 -21.01 -4.20
CA ARG A 49 10.01 -21.85 -5.34
C ARG A 49 9.22 -23.15 -5.26
N LYS A 50 8.69 -23.61 -6.40
CA LYS A 50 7.93 -24.86 -6.46
C LYS A 50 8.87 -26.05 -6.21
N PRO A 51 8.63 -26.88 -5.17
CA PRO A 51 9.45 -28.07 -4.90
C PRO A 51 9.24 -29.12 -5.98
N LYS A 52 10.34 -29.69 -6.50
CA LYS A 52 10.33 -30.67 -7.59
C LYS A 52 10.74 -32.10 -7.19
N GLY A 53 11.42 -32.28 -6.05
CA GLY A 53 11.97 -33.57 -5.63
C GLY A 53 10.93 -34.68 -5.43
N ILE A 54 11.32 -35.93 -5.70
CA ILE A 54 10.44 -37.11 -5.69
C ILE A 54 9.78 -37.31 -4.32
N ASP A 55 10.54 -37.23 -3.23
CA ASP A 55 10.08 -37.47 -1.85
C ASP A 55 9.72 -36.19 -1.08
N ASN A 56 9.64 -35.05 -1.77
CA ASN A 56 9.38 -33.79 -1.10
C ASN A 56 7.96 -33.75 -0.50
N ARG A 57 7.88 -33.63 0.83
CA ARG A 57 6.61 -33.61 1.58
C ARG A 57 5.67 -32.46 1.20
N VAL A 58 6.22 -31.28 0.88
CA VAL A 58 5.42 -30.12 0.43
C VAL A 58 4.79 -30.41 -0.92
N ARG A 59 5.55 -30.99 -1.87
CA ARG A 59 5.05 -31.36 -3.21
C ARG A 59 3.90 -32.36 -3.12
N ARG A 60 4.05 -33.38 -2.26
CA ARG A 60 3.05 -34.42 -1.98
C ARG A 60 1.88 -33.95 -1.09
N ARG A 61 1.89 -32.70 -0.59
CA ARG A 61 0.82 -32.08 0.20
C ARG A 61 0.47 -32.80 1.52
N PHE A 62 1.47 -33.32 2.22
CA PHE A 62 1.24 -33.91 3.56
C PHE A 62 0.67 -32.87 4.55
N LYS A 63 -0.22 -33.32 5.44
CA LYS A 63 -0.76 -32.52 6.55
C LYS A 63 0.38 -31.96 7.43
N GLY A 64 0.20 -30.74 7.94
CA GLY A 64 1.17 -30.06 8.82
C GLY A 64 2.34 -29.40 8.10
N GLN A 65 2.44 -29.54 6.77
CA GLN A 65 3.50 -28.93 5.98
C GLN A 65 3.07 -27.59 5.34
N TYR A 66 4.03 -26.78 4.89
CA TYR A 66 3.77 -25.52 4.20
C TYR A 66 2.78 -25.68 3.03
N LEU A 67 1.81 -24.77 2.96
CA LEU A 67 0.84 -24.72 1.86
C LEU A 67 1.48 -24.12 0.61
N MET A 68 1.19 -24.70 -0.56
CA MET A 68 1.65 -24.17 -1.84
C MET A 68 0.70 -23.07 -2.36
N PRO A 69 1.22 -22.06 -3.10
CA PRO A 69 0.38 -21.12 -3.82
C PRO A 69 -0.50 -21.84 -4.85
N SER A 70 -1.77 -21.46 -4.88
CA SER A 70 -2.78 -21.92 -5.85
C SER A 70 -3.71 -20.78 -6.22
N ILE A 71 -4.43 -20.91 -7.33
CA ILE A 71 -5.40 -19.90 -7.80
C ILE A 71 -6.50 -19.61 -6.77
N GLY A 72 -6.81 -20.59 -5.91
CA GLY A 72 -7.80 -20.46 -4.84
C GLY A 72 -7.51 -19.33 -3.85
N TYR A 73 -6.22 -18.95 -3.67
CA TYR A 73 -5.84 -17.83 -2.80
C TYR A 73 -5.98 -16.45 -3.47
N GLY A 74 -6.39 -16.38 -4.75
CA GLY A 74 -6.62 -15.13 -5.46
C GLY A 74 -7.61 -14.22 -4.73
N SER A 75 -7.24 -12.95 -4.53
CA SER A 75 -8.12 -11.91 -3.97
C SER A 75 -9.23 -11.54 -4.95
N ASN A 76 -10.34 -11.01 -4.45
CA ASN A 76 -11.44 -10.52 -5.28
C ASN A 76 -10.93 -9.48 -6.31
N LYS A 77 -11.35 -9.61 -7.58
CA LYS A 77 -10.97 -8.71 -8.68
C LYS A 77 -11.24 -7.23 -8.34
N LYS A 78 -12.34 -6.93 -7.64
CA LYS A 78 -12.72 -5.56 -7.25
C LYS A 78 -11.73 -4.92 -6.25
N THR A 79 -11.22 -5.70 -5.29
CA THR A 79 -10.35 -5.22 -4.19
C THR A 79 -8.86 -5.54 -4.41
N LYS A 80 -8.52 -6.23 -5.51
CA LYS A 80 -7.13 -6.51 -5.89
C LYS A 80 -6.35 -5.19 -6.04
N HIS A 81 -5.16 -5.13 -5.46
CA HIS A 81 -4.26 -3.96 -5.46
C HIS A 81 -4.79 -2.68 -4.77
N MET A 82 -5.87 -2.78 -4.00
CA MET A 82 -6.39 -1.67 -3.19
C MET A 82 -5.60 -1.54 -1.88
N LEU A 83 -5.29 -0.31 -1.49
CA LEU A 83 -4.70 0.04 -0.20
C LEU A 83 -5.74 -0.04 0.92
N PRO A 84 -5.34 -0.21 2.19
CA PRO A 84 -6.26 -0.10 3.33
C PRO A 84 -6.94 1.28 3.41
N THR A 85 -6.35 2.32 2.80
CA THR A 85 -6.96 3.64 2.68
C THR A 85 -8.13 3.68 1.69
N GLY A 86 -8.35 2.63 0.88
CA GLY A 86 -9.41 2.54 -0.14
C GLY A 86 -8.97 3.01 -1.53
N PHE A 87 -7.81 3.64 -1.66
CA PHE A 87 -7.25 4.06 -2.94
C PHE A 87 -6.47 2.93 -3.63
N ARG A 88 -6.22 3.08 -4.93
CA ARG A 88 -5.21 2.31 -5.66
C ARG A 88 -4.00 3.21 -5.90
N LYS A 89 -2.80 2.69 -5.71
CA LYS A 89 -1.58 3.50 -5.92
C LYS A 89 -1.14 3.54 -7.37
N VAL A 90 -0.67 4.70 -7.80
CA VAL A 90 0.03 4.94 -9.06
C VAL A 90 1.38 5.53 -8.73
N LEU A 91 2.43 4.96 -9.32
CA LEU A 91 3.79 5.44 -9.14
C LEU A 91 4.04 6.61 -10.09
N VAL A 92 4.55 7.73 -9.57
CA VAL A 92 4.72 9.00 -10.29
C VAL A 92 6.18 9.44 -10.27
N HIS A 93 6.71 9.83 -11.43
CA HIS A 93 8.08 10.30 -11.63
C HIS A 93 8.19 11.82 -11.86
N ASN A 94 7.16 12.43 -12.45
CA ASN A 94 7.16 13.84 -12.83
C ASN A 94 5.81 14.52 -12.54
N VAL A 95 5.76 15.84 -12.73
CA VAL A 95 4.56 16.64 -12.47
C VAL A 95 3.45 16.37 -13.51
N LYS A 96 3.81 16.09 -14.77
CA LYS A 96 2.85 15.81 -15.86
C LYS A 96 2.03 14.54 -15.59
N GLU A 97 2.64 13.54 -14.98
CA GLU A 97 1.98 12.29 -14.61
C GLU A 97 0.90 12.47 -13.52
N LEU A 98 0.95 13.57 -12.74
CA LEU A 98 -0.15 13.91 -11.82
C LEU A 98 -1.41 14.36 -12.56
N GLU A 99 -1.27 14.95 -13.74
CA GLU A 99 -2.42 15.47 -14.50
C GLU A 99 -3.30 14.33 -15.01
N MET A 100 -2.70 13.18 -15.33
CA MET A 100 -3.46 11.94 -15.62
C MET A 100 -4.38 11.51 -14.48
N LEU A 101 -4.06 11.88 -13.23
CA LEU A 101 -4.83 11.53 -12.04
C LEU A 101 -5.87 12.58 -11.65
N MET A 102 -5.92 13.72 -12.35
CA MET A 102 -6.82 14.84 -12.02
C MET A 102 -8.29 14.40 -12.01
N MET A 103 -8.73 13.68 -13.05
CA MET A 103 -10.11 13.17 -13.15
C MET A 103 -10.39 11.98 -12.21
N GLN A 104 -9.36 11.29 -11.72
CA GLN A 104 -9.50 10.05 -10.95
C GLN A 104 -8.97 10.16 -9.51
N ASN A 105 -8.90 11.37 -8.98
CA ASN A 105 -8.34 11.73 -7.67
C ASN A 105 -8.99 10.99 -6.48
N ARG A 106 -10.26 10.59 -6.60
CA ARG A 106 -10.99 9.84 -5.56
C ARG A 106 -10.86 8.30 -5.68
N LYS A 107 -10.20 7.79 -6.72
CA LYS A 107 -9.96 6.34 -6.94
C LYS A 107 -8.49 5.98 -6.78
N PHE A 108 -7.60 6.86 -7.24
CA PHE A 108 -6.16 6.64 -7.21
C PHE A 108 -5.46 7.61 -6.26
N CYS A 109 -4.35 7.16 -5.70
CA CYS A 109 -3.41 7.98 -4.96
C CYS A 109 -2.04 7.91 -5.64
N ALA A 110 -1.29 9.00 -5.59
CA ALA A 110 0.06 9.05 -6.13
C ALA A 110 1.09 8.57 -5.10
N GLU A 111 2.07 7.81 -5.54
CA GLU A 111 3.28 7.45 -4.79
C GLU A 111 4.49 7.97 -5.57
N ILE A 112 5.24 8.91 -5.00
CA ILE A 112 6.39 9.50 -5.67
C ILE A 112 7.51 8.46 -5.73
N ALA A 113 8.09 8.26 -6.92
CA ALA A 113 9.15 7.29 -7.13
C ALA A 113 10.39 7.57 -6.23
N HIS A 114 11.15 6.51 -5.93
CA HIS A 114 12.33 6.61 -5.07
C HIS A 114 13.45 7.47 -5.69
N ALA A 115 13.58 7.48 -7.01
CA ALA A 115 14.64 8.21 -7.72
C ALA A 115 14.43 9.73 -7.81
N VAL A 116 13.24 10.24 -7.44
CA VAL A 116 12.94 11.68 -7.58
C VAL A 116 13.69 12.48 -6.51
N SER A 117 14.39 13.54 -6.95
CA SER A 117 15.12 14.47 -6.08
C SER A 117 14.19 15.30 -5.19
N SER A 118 14.72 15.86 -4.10
CA SER A 118 13.97 16.71 -3.16
C SER A 118 13.34 17.93 -3.84
N LYS A 119 14.08 18.62 -4.72
CA LYS A 119 13.58 19.77 -5.48
C LYS A 119 12.35 19.43 -6.33
N LYS A 120 12.37 18.30 -7.05
CA LYS A 120 11.22 17.82 -7.85
C LYS A 120 10.09 17.29 -6.96
N ARG A 121 10.40 16.73 -5.79
CA ARG A 121 9.38 16.29 -4.83
C ARG A 121 8.53 17.46 -4.32
N LYS A 122 9.15 18.61 -4.02
CA LYS A 122 8.44 19.82 -3.61
C LYS A 122 7.40 20.24 -4.67
N SER A 123 7.80 20.36 -5.94
CA SER A 123 6.89 20.76 -7.01
C SER A 123 5.77 19.73 -7.28
N ILE A 124 6.06 18.44 -7.15
CA ILE A 124 5.05 17.37 -7.26
C ILE A 124 4.04 17.47 -6.11
N VAL A 125 4.49 17.71 -4.88
CA VAL A 125 3.59 17.84 -3.72
C VAL A 125 2.71 19.07 -3.83
N GLU A 126 3.28 20.22 -4.17
CA GLU A 126 2.53 21.47 -4.39
C GLU A 126 1.48 21.31 -5.49
N ARG A 127 1.86 20.73 -6.64
CA ARG A 127 0.91 20.46 -7.72
C ARG A 127 -0.17 19.46 -7.31
N ALA A 128 0.18 18.42 -6.55
CA ALA A 128 -0.79 17.44 -6.08
C ALA A 128 -1.82 18.05 -5.12
N GLN A 129 -1.41 19.01 -4.28
CA GLN A 129 -2.32 19.76 -3.41
C GLN A 129 -3.31 20.60 -4.23
N GLN A 130 -2.82 21.31 -5.26
CA GLN A 130 -3.68 22.09 -6.18
C GLN A 130 -4.74 21.19 -6.86
N LEU A 131 -4.32 20.02 -7.34
CA LEU A 131 -5.21 19.06 -8.02
C LEU A 131 -6.05 18.21 -7.05
N SER A 132 -5.94 18.43 -5.73
CA SER A 132 -6.60 17.61 -4.71
C SER A 132 -6.34 16.11 -4.89
N ILE A 133 -5.08 15.73 -5.14
CA ILE A 133 -4.64 14.34 -5.28
C ILE A 133 -3.94 13.92 -3.99
N ARG A 134 -4.33 12.76 -3.43
CA ARG A 134 -3.67 12.19 -2.26
C ARG A 134 -2.31 11.59 -2.62
N VAL A 135 -1.25 12.07 -1.99
CA VAL A 135 0.11 11.51 -2.10
C VAL A 135 0.42 10.63 -0.88
N THR A 136 0.95 9.43 -1.06
CA THR A 136 1.23 8.49 0.05
C THR A 136 2.51 8.84 0.82
N ASN A 137 3.54 9.35 0.14
CA ASN A 137 4.86 9.65 0.68
C ASN A 137 5.22 11.14 0.56
N ALA A 138 4.27 12.02 0.87
CA ALA A 138 4.40 13.46 0.67
C ALA A 138 5.60 14.08 1.42
N ASN A 139 5.81 13.71 2.68
CA ASN A 139 6.85 14.30 3.53
C ASN A 139 8.25 13.69 3.31
N ALA A 140 8.39 12.72 2.41
CA ALA A 140 9.68 12.03 2.25
C ALA A 140 10.71 12.95 1.57
N ARG A 141 11.88 13.13 2.23
CA ARG A 141 13.02 13.96 1.82
C ARG A 141 12.78 15.48 1.83
N LEU A 142 11.65 15.95 2.36
CA LEU A 142 11.37 17.37 2.55
C LEU A 142 11.48 17.67 4.06
N ARG A 143 12.32 18.64 4.42
CA ARG A 143 12.36 19.23 5.76
C ARG A 143 11.65 20.57 5.69
N THR A 144 10.77 20.83 6.64
CA THR A 144 10.25 22.18 6.89
C THR A 144 11.29 22.89 7.75
N GLU A 145 11.73 24.06 7.31
CA GLU A 145 12.41 25.00 8.22
C GLU A 145 11.31 25.55 9.14
N GLU A 146 11.49 25.42 10.46
CA GLU A 146 10.64 26.10 11.44
C GLU A 146 11.02 27.58 11.37
N ASN A 147 10.14 28.40 10.81
CA ASN A 147 10.28 29.84 10.94
C ASN A 147 9.94 30.22 12.39
N GLU A 148 10.92 30.82 13.07
CA GLU A 148 10.80 31.46 14.38
C GLU A 148 9.76 32.60 14.38
#